data_AF-A0A316FVL3-F1
#
_entry.id   AF-A0A316FVL3-F1
#
_cell.length_a   1.000
_cell.length_b   1.000
_cell.length_c   1.000
_cell.angle_alpha   90.00
_cell.angle_beta   90.00
_cell.angle_gamma   90.00
#
_symmetry.space_group_name_H-M   'P 1'
#
loop_
_entity.id
_entity.type
_entity.pdbx_description
1 polymer ?
#
loop_
_entity_poly.entity_id
_entity_poly.type
_entity_poly.pdbx_seq_one_letter_code
_entity_poly.pdbx_strand_id
1 'polypeptide(L)'
;MSYAFYEDKTAPPMSWREARRAIRTGVATNSLFSLPLLAGPLSEDVSDAPLMGTQHNERRIERLFRAKPDGYDSDGRSWKVGVLYAAPDDPVYQFEGLIGVVSVAGHLGCMMPGYHYIRPFIDALARRSMHFVVPVLEVDNDIAVPFLRGRVLREALERLAPPGVTWEWPPWPEDTFTPTADSIVASSASIVKTSAGYVRGRHYTEWNDDVRTLKRSGELEAALELLYECIEAAERDRGGREPAPWYTHEAAIIHRKRGEIPLEVAVMERWERACPPPERGPGAMQAKIADRLEKARRLLAER
;
A
#
# COMPACT_ATOMS: atom_id res chain seq x y z
N MET A 1 26.96 2.70 -0.01
CA MET A 1 26.54 4.11 0.22
C MET A 1 25.94 4.19 1.61
N SER A 2 26.23 5.26 2.35
CA SER A 2 25.79 5.39 3.75
C SER A 2 24.37 5.96 3.81
N TYR A 3 23.49 5.32 4.59
CA TYR A 3 22.15 5.83 4.92
C TYR A 3 22.18 6.86 6.06
N ALA A 4 23.33 7.49 6.30
CA ALA A 4 23.56 8.46 7.38
C ALA A 4 22.51 9.58 7.44
N PHE A 5 21.94 9.99 6.31
CA PHE A 5 20.92 11.05 6.26
C PHE A 5 19.61 10.68 6.98
N TYR A 6 19.30 9.38 7.13
CA TYR A 6 18.20 8.89 7.95
C TYR A 6 18.61 8.64 9.40
N GLU A 7 19.89 8.31 9.64
CA GLU A 7 20.38 7.94 10.96
C GLU A 7 20.25 9.06 12.00
N ASP A 8 20.33 10.31 11.54
CA ASP A 8 20.21 11.53 12.35
C ASP A 8 18.77 11.97 12.61
N LYS A 9 17.77 11.32 11.99
CA LYS A 9 16.37 11.69 12.19
C LYS A 9 15.89 11.21 13.55
N THR A 10 15.48 12.17 14.37
CA THR A 10 14.97 11.97 15.72
C THR A 10 13.50 12.36 15.80
N ALA A 11 12.77 11.77 16.75
CA ALA A 11 11.41 12.18 17.02
C ALA A 11 11.35 13.64 17.51
N PRO A 12 10.34 14.41 17.10
CA PRO A 12 10.19 15.78 17.56
C PRO A 12 9.94 15.83 19.09
N PRO A 13 10.24 16.96 19.76
CA PRO A 13 9.97 17.11 21.17
C PRO A 13 8.45 17.10 21.42
N MET A 14 7.95 16.00 21.99
CA MET A 14 6.53 15.82 22.29
C MET A 14 6.30 14.98 23.54
N SER A 15 5.09 15.06 24.08
CA SER A 15 4.65 14.20 25.20
C SER A 15 4.27 12.82 24.68
N TRP A 16 5.15 11.82 24.90
CA TRP A 16 4.87 10.42 24.55
C TRP A 16 3.61 9.86 25.24
N ARG A 17 3.28 10.38 26.43
CA ARG A 17 2.02 10.02 27.11
C ARG A 17 0.81 10.51 26.34
N GLU A 18 0.84 11.73 25.81
CA GLU A 18 -0.24 12.28 25.00
C GLU A 18 -0.31 11.59 23.64
N ALA A 19 0.83 11.25 23.02
CA ALA A 19 0.88 10.49 21.77
C ALA A 19 0.20 9.12 21.91
N ARG A 20 0.48 8.39 22.99
CA ARG A 20 -0.21 7.13 23.32
C ARG A 20 -1.72 7.31 23.44
N ARG A 21 -2.16 8.39 24.09
CA ARG A 21 -3.59 8.70 24.26
C ARG A 21 -4.23 9.03 22.91
N ALA A 22 -3.57 9.84 22.08
CA ALA A 22 -4.04 10.22 20.75
C ALA A 22 -4.24 8.97 19.86
N ILE A 23 -3.24 8.08 19.79
CA ILE A 23 -3.34 6.81 19.03
C ILE A 23 -4.50 5.95 19.52
N ARG A 24 -4.63 5.77 20.84
CA ARG A 24 -5.66 4.90 21.42
C ARG A 24 -7.08 5.40 21.19
N THR A 25 -7.27 6.72 21.26
CA THR A 25 -8.59 7.34 21.21
C THR A 25 -8.96 7.83 19.81
N GLY A 26 -7.99 8.00 18.93
CA GLY A 26 -8.15 8.71 17.65
C GLY A 26 -8.48 10.20 17.82
N VAL A 27 -8.37 10.75 19.03
CA VAL A 27 -8.70 12.16 19.32
C VAL A 27 -7.45 13.01 19.20
N ALA A 28 -7.49 13.98 18.28
CA ALA A 28 -6.43 14.96 18.10
C ALA A 28 -6.29 15.90 19.32
N THR A 29 -5.08 16.38 19.55
CA THR A 29 -4.76 17.44 20.53
C THR A 29 -4.26 18.68 19.79
N ASN A 30 -3.86 19.72 20.54
CA ASN A 30 -3.28 20.93 19.95
C ASN A 30 -1.95 20.70 19.21
N SER A 31 -1.26 19.60 19.47
CA SER A 31 0.06 19.30 18.90
C SER A 31 0.16 17.90 18.28
N LEU A 32 -0.86 17.05 18.41
CA LEU A 32 -0.83 15.67 17.96
C LEU A 32 -2.10 15.34 17.17
N PHE A 33 -1.93 14.67 16.04
CA PHE A 33 -2.99 14.15 15.22
C PHE A 33 -2.83 12.63 15.09
N SER A 34 -3.93 11.89 15.18
CA SER A 34 -3.94 10.45 14.91
C SER A 34 -5.29 10.06 14.34
N LEU A 35 -5.31 8.99 13.55
CA LEU A 35 -6.54 8.38 13.07
C LEU A 35 -7.00 7.31 14.06
N PRO A 36 -8.31 7.04 14.18
CA PRO A 36 -8.86 6.00 15.05
C PRO A 36 -8.63 4.57 14.50
N LEU A 37 -7.38 4.18 14.34
CA LEU A 37 -6.94 2.99 13.59
C LEU A 37 -7.01 1.68 14.40
N LEU A 38 -7.03 1.74 15.73
CA LEU A 38 -6.89 0.56 16.59
C LEU A 38 -8.21 0.03 17.19
N ALA A 39 -9.22 0.88 17.33
CA ALA A 39 -10.45 0.55 18.04
C ALA A 39 -11.64 1.43 17.62
N GLY A 40 -11.56 2.04 16.44
CA GLY A 40 -12.58 2.95 15.95
C GLY A 40 -13.14 2.54 14.59
N PRO A 41 -14.10 3.31 14.03
CA PRO A 41 -14.84 2.92 12.83
C PRO A 41 -13.99 2.66 11.60
N LEU A 42 -12.74 3.12 11.59
CA LEU A 42 -11.82 2.94 10.46
C LEU A 42 -11.00 1.65 10.57
N SER A 43 -11.02 0.93 11.71
CA SER A 43 -10.12 -0.21 11.95
C SER A 43 -10.37 -1.39 11.01
N GLU A 44 -11.59 -1.56 10.49
CA GLU A 44 -11.92 -2.64 9.55
C GLU A 44 -11.26 -2.44 8.17
N ASP A 45 -10.98 -1.18 7.79
CA ASP A 45 -10.35 -0.81 6.52
C ASP A 45 -8.83 -0.64 6.62
N VAL A 46 -8.27 -0.91 7.80
CA VAL A 46 -6.83 -0.75 8.06
C VAL A 46 -6.06 -1.95 7.55
N SER A 47 -4.94 -1.68 6.89
CA SER A 47 -3.97 -2.70 6.49
C SER A 47 -2.61 -2.42 7.13
N ASP A 48 -1.86 -3.47 7.42
CA ASP A 48 -0.48 -3.35 7.88
C ASP A 48 0.38 -2.88 6.70
N ALA A 49 0.76 -1.59 6.72
CA ALA A 49 1.64 -0.99 5.72
C ALA A 49 3.09 -1.26 6.12
N PRO A 50 3.82 -2.11 5.38
CA PRO A 50 5.21 -2.41 5.71
C PRO A 50 6.08 -1.16 5.55
N LEU A 51 7.14 -1.08 6.36
CA LEU A 51 8.15 -0.04 6.24
C LEU A 51 9.35 -0.56 5.44
N MET A 52 9.79 0.25 4.49
CA MET A 52 11.02 0.04 3.72
C MET A 52 12.24 0.55 4.49
N GLY A 53 13.37 -0.14 4.34
CA GLY A 53 14.64 0.30 4.92
C GLY A 53 14.82 -0.06 6.40
N THR A 54 13.95 -0.89 6.95
CA THR A 54 13.97 -1.35 8.36
C THR A 54 15.23 -2.15 8.67
N GLN A 55 15.76 -2.90 7.69
CA GLN A 55 17.02 -3.64 7.80
C GLN A 55 18.22 -2.75 8.16
N HIS A 56 18.18 -1.46 7.82
CA HIS A 56 19.24 -0.52 8.18
C HIS A 56 19.16 -0.07 9.65
N ASN A 57 18.05 -0.35 10.33
CA ASN A 57 17.75 0.08 11.69
C ASN A 57 17.42 -1.10 12.63
N GLU A 58 17.72 -2.34 12.25
CA GLU A 58 17.36 -3.58 12.97
C GLU A 58 17.65 -3.49 14.47
N ARG A 59 18.89 -3.16 14.86
CA ARG A 59 19.28 -3.01 16.28
C ARG A 59 18.47 -1.96 17.04
N ARG A 60 18.02 -0.88 16.37
CA ARG A 60 17.17 0.17 16.99
C ARG A 60 15.74 -0.36 17.17
N ILE A 61 15.22 -1.03 16.15
CA ILE A 61 13.89 -1.67 16.15
C ILE A 61 13.81 -2.75 17.23
N GLU A 62 14.80 -3.65 17.30
CA GLU A 62 14.88 -4.67 18.36
C GLU A 62 14.85 -4.06 19.76
N ARG A 63 15.65 -3.00 20.01
CA ARG A 63 15.64 -2.30 21.30
C ARG A 63 14.29 -1.66 21.60
N LEU A 64 13.66 -1.06 20.59
CA LEU A 64 12.35 -0.44 20.71
C LEU A 64 11.31 -1.49 21.17
N PHE A 65 11.26 -2.65 20.52
CA PHE A 65 10.28 -3.70 20.80
C PHE A 65 10.58 -4.55 22.05
N ARG A 66 11.85 -4.65 22.48
CA ARG A 66 12.18 -5.22 23.81
C ARG A 66 11.72 -4.38 24.99
N ALA A 67 11.56 -3.06 24.80
CA ALA A 67 11.05 -2.18 25.84
C ALA A 67 9.56 -2.44 26.11
N LYS A 68 9.03 -1.95 27.24
CA LYS A 68 7.59 -2.04 27.55
C LYS A 68 6.74 -1.47 26.39
N PRO A 69 5.67 -2.15 25.94
CA PRO A 69 4.83 -1.63 24.86
C PRO A 69 4.08 -0.37 25.29
N ASP A 70 3.74 0.45 24.30
CA ASP A 70 2.99 1.70 24.49
C ASP A 70 1.48 1.46 24.61
N GLY A 71 1.02 0.35 24.04
CA GLY A 71 -0.32 -0.19 24.22
C GLY A 71 -0.49 -1.53 23.49
N TYR A 72 -1.74 -1.96 23.40
CA TYR A 72 -2.17 -3.15 22.67
C TYR A 72 -3.35 -2.77 21.75
N ASP A 73 -3.49 -3.44 20.62
CA ASP A 73 -4.67 -3.35 19.75
C ASP A 73 -5.79 -4.29 20.25
N SER A 74 -6.91 -4.37 19.51
CA SER A 74 -8.05 -5.23 19.83
C SER A 74 -7.71 -6.72 19.84
N ASP A 75 -6.70 -7.13 19.07
CA ASP A 75 -6.24 -8.52 18.95
C ASP A 75 -5.15 -8.85 19.98
N GLY A 76 -4.82 -7.89 20.85
CA GLY A 76 -3.76 -8.04 21.85
C GLY A 76 -2.35 -7.92 21.29
N ARG A 77 -2.18 -7.47 20.03
CA ARG A 77 -0.86 -7.17 19.47
C ARG A 77 -0.31 -5.91 20.12
N SER A 78 0.93 -5.97 20.57
CA SER A 78 1.59 -4.84 21.20
C SER A 78 2.04 -3.82 20.15
N TRP A 79 1.95 -2.53 20.48
CA TRP A 79 2.39 -1.45 19.57
C TRP A 79 3.28 -0.43 20.25
N LYS A 80 4.01 0.32 19.41
CA LYS A 80 4.88 1.45 19.78
C LYS A 80 4.39 2.72 19.13
N VAL A 81 4.69 3.88 19.73
CA VAL A 81 4.39 5.18 19.11
C VAL A 81 5.40 5.46 17.99
N GLY A 82 4.89 5.66 16.77
CA GLY A 82 5.60 6.26 15.65
C GLY A 82 5.10 7.67 15.35
N VAL A 83 5.94 8.47 14.69
CA VAL A 83 5.60 9.79 14.16
C VAL A 83 5.94 9.81 12.68
N LEU A 84 4.96 10.17 11.85
CA LEU A 84 5.18 10.38 10.42
C LEU A 84 5.87 11.73 10.19
N TYR A 85 6.83 11.75 9.27
CA TYR A 85 7.49 12.98 8.81
C TYR A 85 7.77 12.93 7.32
N ALA A 86 7.89 14.10 6.68
CA ALA A 86 8.35 14.20 5.30
C ALA A 86 9.83 13.80 5.23
N ALA A 87 10.10 12.59 4.75
CA ALA A 87 11.45 12.10 4.61
C ALA A 87 12.18 12.82 3.47
N PRO A 88 13.51 13.01 3.59
CA PRO A 88 14.31 13.43 2.45
C PRO A 88 14.21 12.39 1.32
N ASP A 89 14.36 12.85 0.09
CA ASP A 89 14.30 11.98 -1.07
C ASP A 89 15.47 11.00 -1.05
N ASP A 90 15.23 9.77 -1.50
CA ASP A 90 16.23 8.70 -1.49
C ASP A 90 17.02 8.73 -2.82
N PRO A 91 18.29 9.16 -2.81
CA PRO A 91 19.07 9.27 -4.05
C PRO A 91 19.50 7.91 -4.60
N VAL A 92 19.46 6.84 -3.79
CA VAL A 92 19.86 5.49 -4.21
C VAL A 92 18.74 4.85 -5.00
N TYR A 93 17.51 4.97 -4.52
CA TYR A 93 16.33 4.38 -5.15
C TYR A 93 15.51 5.35 -5.98
N GLN A 94 15.91 6.62 -6.05
CA GLN A 94 15.21 7.69 -6.78
C GLN A 94 13.75 7.84 -6.33
N PHE A 95 13.49 7.63 -5.03
CA PHE A 95 12.17 7.85 -4.46
C PHE A 95 12.06 9.26 -3.91
N GLU A 96 11.16 10.04 -4.49
CA GLU A 96 10.79 11.36 -3.99
C GLU A 96 9.53 11.27 -3.13
N GLY A 97 9.35 12.22 -2.22
CA GLY A 97 8.06 12.31 -1.52
C GLY A 97 7.88 11.29 -0.41
N LEU A 98 8.94 10.64 0.07
CA LEU A 98 8.86 9.59 1.07
C LEU A 98 8.25 10.10 2.38
N ILE A 99 7.49 9.23 3.04
CA ILE A 99 7.00 9.44 4.40
C ILE A 99 7.81 8.54 5.32
N GLY A 100 8.63 9.15 6.16
CA GLY A 100 9.41 8.42 7.16
C GLY A 100 8.64 8.21 8.45
N VAL A 101 9.05 7.21 9.22
CA VAL A 101 8.56 6.94 10.57
C VAL A 101 9.70 7.04 11.57
N VAL A 102 9.55 7.87 12.59
CA VAL A 102 10.48 7.98 13.74
C VAL A 102 9.78 7.59 15.03
N SER A 103 10.55 7.10 16.00
CA SER A 103 10.10 6.82 17.37
C SER A 103 11.09 7.36 18.41
N VAL A 104 10.91 7.01 19.68
CA VAL A 104 11.92 7.25 20.74
C VAL A 104 13.29 6.67 20.39
N ALA A 105 13.36 5.65 19.53
CA ALA A 105 14.60 5.01 19.12
C ALA A 105 15.27 5.69 17.90
N GLY A 106 14.67 6.75 17.35
CA GLY A 106 15.08 7.40 16.11
C GLY A 106 14.28 6.92 14.90
N HIS A 107 14.85 7.09 13.71
CA HIS A 107 14.27 6.60 12.45
C HIS A 107 14.13 5.08 12.44
N LEU A 108 12.96 4.61 11.99
CA LEU A 108 12.63 3.20 11.88
C LEU A 108 12.67 2.72 10.42
N GLY A 109 12.09 3.52 9.51
CA GLY A 109 12.01 3.22 8.09
C GLY A 109 11.10 4.23 7.38
N CYS A 110 10.89 4.02 6.08
CA CYS A 110 9.99 4.82 5.26
C CYS A 110 8.78 4.00 4.85
N MET A 111 7.59 4.58 4.80
CA MET A 111 6.43 3.92 4.21
C MET A 111 6.70 3.61 2.73
N MET A 112 6.20 2.47 2.26
CA MET A 112 6.37 2.06 0.86
C MET A 112 5.90 3.15 -0.14
N PRO A 113 6.52 3.24 -1.33
CA PRO A 113 6.04 4.10 -2.42
C PRO A 113 4.56 3.84 -2.67
N GLY A 114 3.74 4.86 -2.46
CA GLY A 114 2.27 4.74 -2.48
C GLY A 114 1.60 5.67 -1.47
N TYR A 115 2.32 6.11 -0.43
CA TYR A 115 1.81 7.09 0.54
C TYR A 115 2.32 8.51 0.32
N HIS A 116 3.14 8.75 -0.70
CA HIS A 116 3.73 10.07 -0.96
C HIS A 116 2.68 11.19 -1.11
N TYR A 117 1.46 10.86 -1.53
CA TYR A 117 0.37 11.82 -1.70
C TYR A 117 -0.09 12.47 -0.39
N ILE A 118 0.24 11.91 0.79
CA ILE A 118 -0.06 12.55 2.08
C ILE A 118 1.03 13.52 2.53
N ARG A 119 2.16 13.63 1.82
CA ARG A 119 3.26 14.53 2.18
C ARG A 119 2.79 15.99 2.38
N PRO A 120 1.94 16.57 1.51
CA PRO A 120 1.44 17.94 1.74
C PRO A 120 0.66 18.09 3.06
N PHE A 121 -0.07 17.06 3.47
CA PHE A 121 -0.77 17.05 4.76
C PHE A 121 0.21 16.97 5.94
N ILE A 122 1.22 16.10 5.87
CA ILE A 122 2.28 16.02 6.88
C ILE A 122 3.03 17.35 7.01
N ASP A 123 3.36 17.99 5.89
CA ASP A 123 4.01 19.29 5.87
C ASP A 123 3.09 20.38 6.46
N ALA A 124 1.78 20.31 6.20
CA ALA A 124 0.81 21.24 6.78
C ALA A 124 0.70 21.12 8.30
N LEU A 125 0.72 19.90 8.83
CA LEU A 125 0.81 19.66 10.28
C LEU A 125 2.10 20.23 10.84
N ALA A 126 3.24 19.96 10.21
CA ALA A 126 4.54 20.43 10.67
C ALA A 126 4.63 21.97 10.73
N ARG A 127 4.07 22.69 9.74
CA ARG A 127 3.99 24.17 9.75
C ARG A 127 3.19 24.73 10.93
N ARG A 128 2.34 23.92 11.55
CA ARG A 128 1.52 24.28 12.73
C ARG A 128 2.08 23.70 14.02
N SER A 129 3.30 23.16 13.99
CA SER A 129 3.91 22.44 15.12
C SER A 129 3.05 21.28 15.62
N MET A 130 2.34 20.63 14.70
CA MET A 130 1.57 19.41 14.95
C MET A 130 2.28 18.19 14.36
N HIS A 131 2.06 17.02 14.96
CA HIS A 131 2.68 15.77 14.54
C HIS A 131 1.64 14.68 14.31
N PHE A 132 1.74 13.97 13.20
CA PHE A 132 0.91 12.80 12.93
C PHE A 132 1.53 11.58 13.61
N VAL A 133 0.90 11.12 14.69
CA VAL A 133 1.30 9.93 15.43
C VAL A 133 0.53 8.69 14.98
N VAL A 134 1.23 7.57 14.87
CA VAL A 134 0.70 6.29 14.38
C VAL A 134 1.18 5.14 15.27
N PRO A 135 0.41 4.04 15.39
CA PRO A 135 0.92 2.81 15.98
C PRO A 135 1.95 2.16 15.04
N VAL A 136 2.99 1.57 15.62
CA VAL A 136 3.96 0.73 14.91
C VAL A 136 3.88 -0.67 15.51
N LEU A 137 3.66 -1.67 14.66
CA LEU A 137 3.52 -3.08 15.01
C LEU A 137 4.75 -3.86 14.55
N GLU A 138 5.03 -4.96 15.24
CA GLU A 138 5.92 -6.02 14.76
C GLU A 138 5.07 -7.03 13.97
N VAL A 139 5.49 -7.34 12.74
CA VAL A 139 4.79 -8.24 11.82
C VAL A 139 5.82 -9.12 11.12
N ASP A 140 5.76 -10.44 11.31
CA ASP A 140 6.59 -11.43 10.64
C ASP A 140 8.12 -11.14 10.64
N ASN A 141 8.64 -10.67 11.78
CA ASN A 141 10.03 -10.21 12.00
C ASN A 141 10.42 -8.87 11.36
N ASP A 142 9.46 -8.11 10.86
CA ASP A 142 9.64 -6.72 10.43
C ASP A 142 8.67 -5.81 11.20
N ILE A 143 8.56 -4.55 10.79
CA ILE A 143 7.62 -3.60 11.35
C ILE A 143 6.69 -3.02 10.29
N ALA A 144 5.46 -2.76 10.72
CA ALA A 144 4.43 -2.16 9.90
C ALA A 144 3.70 -1.06 10.66
N VAL A 145 3.07 -0.16 9.91
CA VAL A 145 2.12 0.82 10.43
C VAL A 145 0.73 0.40 9.97
N PRO A 146 -0.20 0.08 10.89
CA PRO A 146 -1.60 -0.05 10.54
C PRO A 146 -2.06 1.28 9.95
N PHE A 147 -2.43 1.29 8.67
CA PHE A 147 -2.78 2.52 7.97
C PHE A 147 -3.85 2.32 6.91
N LEU A 148 -4.62 3.38 6.67
CA LEU A 148 -5.60 3.45 5.58
C LEU A 148 -4.90 3.70 4.26
N ARG A 149 -5.56 3.36 3.15
CA ARG A 149 -5.04 3.56 1.79
C ARG A 149 -6.04 4.30 0.90
N GLY A 150 -5.52 4.82 -0.21
CA GLY A 150 -6.30 5.42 -1.30
C GLY A 150 -7.35 6.43 -0.84
N ARG A 151 -8.55 6.30 -1.41
CA ARG A 151 -9.68 7.22 -1.15
C ARG A 151 -10.12 7.24 0.32
N VAL A 152 -10.12 6.08 0.99
CA VAL A 152 -10.52 5.97 2.41
C VAL A 152 -9.60 6.81 3.30
N LEU A 153 -8.29 6.80 3.05
CA LEU A 153 -7.35 7.66 3.77
C LEU A 153 -7.63 9.14 3.49
N ARG A 154 -7.81 9.51 2.22
CA ARG A 154 -8.09 10.91 1.83
C ARG A 154 -9.34 11.44 2.54
N GLU A 155 -10.46 10.73 2.45
CA GLU A 155 -11.72 11.09 3.09
C GLU A 155 -11.58 11.17 4.63
N ALA A 156 -10.84 10.24 5.22
CA ALA A 156 -10.55 10.28 6.65
C ALA A 156 -9.74 11.53 7.04
N LEU A 157 -8.72 11.89 6.27
CA LEU A 157 -7.89 13.06 6.52
C LEU A 157 -8.67 14.36 6.31
N GLU A 158 -9.45 14.49 5.24
CA GLU A 158 -10.31 15.66 4.99
C GLU A 158 -11.35 15.85 6.10
N ARG A 159 -11.96 14.75 6.57
CA ARG A 159 -12.98 14.80 7.62
C ARG A 159 -12.41 15.07 9.02
N LEU A 160 -11.25 14.51 9.34
CA LEU A 160 -10.71 14.49 10.69
C LEU A 160 -9.56 15.48 10.91
N ALA A 161 -9.09 16.17 9.85
CA ALA A 161 -8.00 17.11 9.97
C ALA A 161 -8.25 18.16 11.08
N PRO A 162 -7.20 18.52 11.85
CA PRO A 162 -7.34 19.53 12.88
C PRO A 162 -7.77 20.88 12.31
N PRO A 163 -8.61 21.66 13.03
CA PRO A 163 -9.02 22.99 12.59
C PRO A 163 -7.83 23.89 12.24
N GLY A 164 -7.90 24.54 11.07
CA GLY A 164 -6.84 25.44 10.60
C GLY A 164 -5.58 24.74 10.09
N VAL A 165 -5.65 23.44 9.82
CA VAL A 165 -4.66 22.72 8.98
C VAL A 165 -5.24 22.65 7.57
N THR A 166 -4.58 23.31 6.63
CA THR A 166 -4.98 23.33 5.21
C THR A 166 -3.84 22.82 4.34
N TRP A 167 -4.17 22.00 3.36
CA TRP A 167 -3.25 21.47 2.38
C TRP A 167 -3.98 21.30 1.05
N GLU A 168 -3.21 21.16 -0.01
CA GLU A 168 -3.73 20.77 -1.32
C GLU A 168 -3.23 19.35 -1.57
N TRP A 169 -4.15 18.49 -2.02
CA TRP A 169 -3.75 17.19 -2.54
C TRP A 169 -2.89 17.42 -3.77
N PRO A 170 -1.80 16.63 -3.96
CA PRO A 170 -1.15 16.62 -5.26
C PRO A 170 -2.19 16.17 -6.29
N PRO A 171 -2.07 16.62 -7.55
CA PRO A 171 -3.01 16.26 -8.60
C PRO A 171 -3.17 14.74 -8.62
N TRP A 172 -4.35 14.29 -8.25
CA TRP A 172 -4.71 12.90 -8.42
C TRP A 172 -4.83 12.67 -9.93
N PRO A 173 -4.41 11.51 -10.47
CA PRO A 173 -4.52 11.25 -11.90
C PRO A 173 -5.94 11.44 -12.46
N GLU A 174 -6.97 11.42 -11.60
CA GLU A 174 -8.38 11.66 -11.93
C GLU A 174 -8.70 13.13 -12.35
N ASP A 175 -7.97 14.16 -11.88
CA ASP A 175 -8.37 15.59 -12.03
C ASP A 175 -7.96 16.25 -13.36
N THR A 176 -7.29 15.54 -14.27
CA THR A 176 -6.88 16.09 -15.60
C THR A 176 -7.84 15.77 -16.74
N PHE A 177 -9.00 15.17 -16.46
CA PHE A 177 -9.97 14.82 -17.49
C PHE A 177 -11.31 15.55 -17.30
N THR A 178 -11.32 16.87 -17.54
CA THR A 178 -12.53 17.58 -17.97
C THR A 178 -12.57 17.57 -19.50
N PRO A 179 -13.40 16.74 -20.15
CA PRO A 179 -13.59 16.83 -21.59
C PRO A 179 -14.42 18.09 -21.87
N THR A 180 -13.79 19.13 -22.41
CA THR A 180 -14.52 20.26 -23.01
C THR A 180 -15.27 19.80 -24.25
N ALA A 181 -16.46 20.35 -24.50
CA ALA A 181 -17.34 19.96 -25.61
C ALA A 181 -16.67 19.94 -26.99
N ASP A 182 -15.56 20.66 -27.18
CA ASP A 182 -14.76 20.65 -28.40
C ASP A 182 -14.00 19.33 -28.65
N SER A 183 -13.84 18.45 -27.65
CA SER A 183 -13.15 17.17 -27.81
C SER A 183 -14.03 16.03 -28.36
N ILE A 184 -15.32 16.28 -28.59
CA ILE A 184 -16.29 15.24 -29.00
C ILE A 184 -16.25 14.99 -30.52
N VAL A 185 -15.64 15.88 -31.31
CA VAL A 185 -15.75 15.84 -32.79
C VAL A 185 -14.46 15.39 -33.50
N ALA A 186 -13.37 15.13 -32.78
CA ALA A 186 -12.13 14.61 -33.36
C ALA A 186 -11.93 13.12 -33.07
N SER A 187 -12.77 12.31 -33.72
CA SER A 187 -12.37 11.05 -34.37
C SER A 187 -11.56 10.04 -33.54
N SER A 188 -12.29 9.08 -32.96
CA SER A 188 -12.25 7.68 -33.42
C SER A 188 -10.89 7.06 -33.78
N ALA A 189 -9.97 7.03 -32.82
CA ALA A 189 -8.94 5.99 -32.68
C ALA A 189 -8.47 6.01 -31.22
N SER A 190 -8.99 5.09 -30.42
CA SER A 190 -8.80 5.03 -28.97
C SER A 190 -7.33 4.87 -28.59
N ILE A 191 -6.71 5.95 -28.08
CA ILE A 191 -5.54 5.87 -27.22
C ILE A 191 -5.93 6.57 -25.91
N VAL A 192 -6.56 5.80 -25.02
CA VAL A 192 -6.51 6.09 -23.60
C VAL A 192 -5.04 5.97 -23.23
N LYS A 193 -4.38 7.08 -22.87
CA LYS A 193 -3.05 7.03 -22.25
C LYS A 193 -3.19 6.30 -20.91
N THR A 194 -3.00 4.99 -20.93
CA THR A 194 -3.04 4.12 -19.74
C THR A 194 -1.81 4.43 -18.89
N SER A 195 -1.97 5.19 -17.81
CA SER A 195 -0.92 5.33 -16.79
C SER A 195 -0.55 3.95 -16.26
N ALA A 196 0.75 3.65 -16.21
CA ALA A 196 1.26 2.37 -15.69
C ALA A 196 0.67 2.12 -14.30
N GLY A 197 0.12 0.93 -14.06
CA GLY A 197 -0.46 0.57 -12.77
C GLY A 197 -1.91 0.96 -12.51
N TYR A 198 -2.60 1.66 -13.43
CA TYR A 198 -4.00 2.05 -13.20
C TYR A 198 -5.01 1.23 -14.01
N VAL A 199 -6.16 0.99 -13.36
CA VAL A 199 -7.36 0.29 -13.84
C VAL A 199 -8.57 1.10 -13.42
N ARG A 200 -9.41 1.52 -14.38
CA ARG A 200 -10.65 2.27 -14.14
C ARG A 200 -10.49 3.43 -13.13
N GLY A 201 -9.39 4.18 -13.26
CA GLY A 201 -9.07 5.35 -12.41
C GLY A 201 -8.38 5.04 -11.09
N ARG A 202 -8.31 3.78 -10.65
CA ARG A 202 -7.67 3.36 -9.39
C ARG A 202 -6.41 2.55 -9.64
N HIS A 203 -5.45 2.60 -8.72
CA HIS A 203 -4.26 1.74 -8.82
C HIS A 203 -4.67 0.26 -8.71
N TYR A 204 -4.02 -0.63 -9.46
CA TYR A 204 -4.45 -2.03 -9.54
C TYR A 204 -4.51 -2.72 -8.16
N THR A 205 -3.63 -2.31 -7.22
CA THR A 205 -3.59 -2.80 -5.83
C THR A 205 -4.83 -2.50 -4.99
N GLU A 206 -5.66 -1.55 -5.42
CA GLU A 206 -6.86 -1.15 -4.70
C GLU A 206 -8.06 -2.06 -5.02
N TRP A 207 -8.00 -2.87 -6.09
CA TRP A 207 -9.14 -3.68 -6.55
C TRP A 207 -9.29 -5.03 -5.85
N ASN A 208 -8.44 -5.36 -4.88
CA ASN A 208 -8.45 -6.66 -4.21
C ASN A 208 -9.81 -7.01 -3.57
N ASP A 209 -10.42 -6.05 -2.86
CA ASP A 209 -11.67 -6.29 -2.16
C ASP A 209 -12.88 -6.26 -3.10
N ASP A 210 -12.81 -5.48 -4.17
CA ASP A 210 -13.80 -5.52 -5.26
C ASP A 210 -13.81 -6.90 -5.94
N VAL A 211 -12.64 -7.43 -6.31
CA VAL A 211 -12.50 -8.78 -6.87
C VAL A 211 -13.04 -9.83 -5.89
N ARG A 212 -12.72 -9.72 -4.60
CA ARG A 212 -13.23 -10.64 -3.58
C ARG A 212 -14.75 -10.56 -3.46
N THR A 213 -15.33 -9.37 -3.58
CA THR A 213 -16.77 -9.14 -3.52
C THR A 213 -17.48 -9.78 -4.72
N LEU A 214 -17.01 -9.52 -5.95
CA LEU A 214 -17.52 -10.13 -7.18
C LEU A 214 -17.45 -11.67 -7.14
N LYS A 215 -16.34 -12.22 -6.64
CA LYS A 215 -16.19 -13.66 -6.48
C LYS A 215 -17.14 -14.26 -5.44
N ARG A 216 -17.47 -13.52 -4.37
CA ARG A 216 -18.43 -13.94 -3.34
C ARG A 216 -19.88 -13.83 -3.83
N SER A 217 -20.21 -12.83 -4.65
CA SER A 217 -21.52 -12.68 -5.27
C SER A 217 -21.76 -13.64 -6.44
N GLY A 218 -20.74 -14.38 -6.87
CA GLY A 218 -20.84 -15.34 -7.98
C GLY A 218 -20.69 -14.69 -9.37
N GLU A 219 -20.37 -13.40 -9.42
CA GLU A 219 -20.14 -12.62 -10.64
C GLU A 219 -18.73 -12.90 -11.22
N LEU A 220 -18.48 -14.17 -11.56
CA LEU A 220 -17.17 -14.66 -11.96
C LEU A 220 -16.67 -14.06 -13.28
N GLU A 221 -17.56 -13.69 -14.19
CA GLU A 221 -17.20 -13.01 -15.45
C GLU A 221 -16.67 -11.59 -15.18
N ALA A 222 -17.42 -10.78 -14.43
CA ALA A 222 -17.00 -9.44 -14.04
C ALA A 222 -15.72 -9.45 -13.20
N ALA A 223 -15.56 -10.46 -12.34
CA ALA A 223 -14.30 -10.66 -11.60
C ALA A 223 -13.13 -10.95 -12.54
N LEU A 224 -13.31 -11.79 -13.56
CA LEU A 224 -12.28 -12.08 -14.56
C LEU A 224 -11.90 -10.84 -15.38
N GLU A 225 -12.89 -10.08 -15.87
CA GLU A 225 -12.64 -8.83 -16.59
C GLU A 225 -11.76 -7.89 -15.77
N LEU A 226 -12.15 -7.63 -14.51
CA LEU A 226 -11.39 -6.76 -13.61
C LEU A 226 -9.99 -7.32 -13.30
N LEU A 227 -9.86 -8.64 -13.13
CA LEU A 227 -8.57 -9.29 -12.90
C LEU A 227 -7.63 -9.14 -14.10
N TYR A 228 -8.13 -9.27 -15.32
CA TYR A 228 -7.33 -9.08 -16.53
C TYR A 228 -6.85 -7.64 -16.70
N GLU A 229 -7.71 -6.66 -16.41
CA GLU A 229 -7.29 -5.26 -16.38
C GLU A 229 -6.19 -5.02 -15.33
N CYS A 230 -6.32 -5.63 -14.15
CA CYS A 230 -5.30 -5.56 -13.09
C CYS A 230 -3.98 -6.24 -13.47
N ILE A 231 -4.03 -7.38 -14.16
CA ILE A 231 -2.85 -8.07 -14.70
C ILE A 231 -2.11 -7.14 -15.67
N GLU A 232 -2.83 -6.54 -16.62
CA GLU A 232 -2.24 -5.60 -17.59
C GLU A 232 -1.65 -4.36 -16.93
N ALA A 233 -2.33 -3.82 -15.93
CA ALA A 233 -1.82 -2.69 -15.16
C ALA A 233 -0.55 -3.06 -14.39
N ALA A 234 -0.53 -4.22 -13.71
CA ALA A 234 0.63 -4.71 -12.98
C ALA A 234 1.82 -5.00 -13.92
N GLU A 235 1.58 -5.56 -15.11
CA GLU A 235 2.62 -5.79 -16.12
C GLU A 235 3.24 -4.48 -16.62
N ARG A 236 2.42 -3.44 -16.80
CA ARG A 236 2.90 -2.09 -17.18
C ARG A 236 3.65 -1.40 -16.04
N ASP A 237 3.24 -1.62 -14.78
CA ASP A 237 3.82 -0.99 -13.59
C ASP A 237 5.09 -1.66 -13.06
N ARG A 238 5.42 -2.86 -13.56
CA ARG A 238 6.41 -3.74 -12.93
C ARG A 238 7.81 -3.16 -12.76
N GLY A 239 8.19 -2.08 -13.47
CA GLY A 239 9.46 -1.39 -13.24
C GLY A 239 10.72 -2.27 -13.33
N GLY A 240 10.69 -3.30 -14.18
CA GLY A 240 11.76 -4.30 -14.31
C GLY A 240 11.73 -5.45 -13.30
N ARG A 241 10.69 -5.54 -12.46
CA ARG A 241 10.43 -6.64 -11.52
C ARG A 241 9.31 -7.56 -12.00
N GLU A 242 8.96 -8.54 -11.17
CA GLU A 242 7.78 -9.38 -11.37
C GLU A 242 6.47 -8.57 -11.29
N PRO A 243 5.51 -8.78 -12.21
CA PRO A 243 4.15 -8.30 -12.02
C PRO A 243 3.53 -8.95 -10.78
N ALA A 244 2.70 -8.19 -10.06
CA ALA A 244 2.03 -8.68 -8.86
C ALA A 244 1.30 -10.01 -9.11
N PRO A 245 1.73 -11.13 -8.48
CA PRO A 245 1.29 -12.47 -8.85
C PRO A 245 -0.15 -12.80 -8.45
N TRP A 246 -0.74 -12.01 -7.54
CA TRP A 246 -2.05 -12.30 -6.97
C TRP A 246 -3.17 -12.31 -8.03
N TYR A 247 -3.22 -11.32 -8.92
CA TYR A 247 -4.29 -11.24 -9.94
C TYR A 247 -4.25 -12.41 -10.92
N THR A 248 -3.06 -12.80 -11.37
CA THR A 248 -2.87 -13.99 -12.20
C THR A 248 -3.38 -15.25 -11.49
N HIS A 249 -2.99 -15.43 -10.22
CA HIS A 249 -3.41 -16.58 -9.44
C HIS A 249 -4.93 -16.66 -9.27
N GLU A 250 -5.58 -15.53 -8.95
CA GLU A 250 -7.03 -15.46 -8.79
C GLU A 250 -7.77 -15.70 -10.12
N ALA A 251 -7.28 -15.17 -11.24
CA ALA A 251 -7.86 -15.41 -12.57
C ALA A 251 -7.81 -16.90 -12.93
N ALA A 252 -6.67 -17.56 -12.70
CA ALA A 252 -6.55 -18.99 -12.99
C ALA A 252 -7.46 -19.85 -12.08
N ILE A 253 -7.68 -19.46 -10.81
CA ILE A 253 -8.68 -20.12 -9.96
C ILE A 253 -10.08 -20.02 -10.56
N ILE A 254 -10.46 -18.86 -11.12
CA ILE A 254 -11.79 -18.69 -11.71
C ILE A 254 -11.93 -19.53 -12.98
N HIS A 255 -10.95 -19.51 -13.89
CA HIS A 255 -10.95 -20.37 -15.08
C HIS A 255 -11.07 -21.85 -14.71
N ARG A 256 -10.35 -22.29 -13.67
CA ARG A 256 -10.46 -23.65 -13.16
C ARG A 256 -11.87 -23.99 -12.69
N LYS A 257 -12.52 -23.10 -11.92
CA LYS A 257 -13.91 -23.29 -11.47
C LYS A 257 -14.90 -23.39 -12.63
N ARG A 258 -14.62 -22.70 -13.74
CA ARG A 258 -15.43 -22.71 -14.96
C ARG A 258 -15.12 -23.90 -15.88
N GLY A 259 -14.14 -24.73 -15.55
CA GLY A 259 -13.70 -25.86 -16.39
C GLY A 259 -12.87 -25.46 -17.62
N GLU A 260 -12.47 -24.20 -17.70
CA GLU A 260 -11.71 -23.57 -18.78
C GLU A 260 -10.21 -23.81 -18.60
N ILE A 261 -9.80 -25.08 -18.56
CA ILE A 261 -8.40 -25.48 -18.32
C ILE A 261 -7.40 -24.83 -19.31
N PRO A 262 -7.70 -24.70 -20.63
CA PRO A 262 -6.80 -23.98 -21.53
C PRO A 262 -6.54 -22.53 -21.11
N LEU A 263 -7.54 -21.83 -20.57
CA LEU A 263 -7.40 -20.45 -20.12
C LEU A 263 -6.68 -20.36 -18.77
N GLU A 264 -6.87 -21.33 -17.87
CA GLU A 264 -6.06 -21.48 -16.64
C GLU A 264 -4.57 -21.59 -16.99
N VAL A 265 -4.21 -22.42 -17.97
CA VAL A 265 -2.83 -22.56 -18.43
C VAL A 265 -2.34 -21.25 -19.07
N ALA A 266 -3.11 -20.66 -19.98
CA ALA A 266 -2.69 -19.47 -20.72
C ALA A 266 -2.39 -18.26 -19.82
N VAL A 267 -3.23 -18.00 -18.80
CA VAL A 267 -3.02 -16.87 -17.89
C VAL A 267 -1.78 -17.07 -17.01
N MET A 268 -1.52 -18.31 -16.55
CA MET A 268 -0.33 -18.62 -15.77
C MET A 268 0.95 -18.56 -16.61
N GLU A 269 0.92 -19.05 -17.86
CA GLU A 269 2.05 -18.95 -18.79
C GLU A 269 2.35 -17.51 -19.22
N ARG A 270 1.33 -16.65 -19.29
CA ARG A 270 1.52 -15.21 -19.47
C ARG A 270 2.37 -14.62 -18.35
N TRP A 271 2.06 -14.94 -17.09
CA TRP A 271 2.87 -14.48 -15.95
C TRP A 271 4.28 -15.07 -15.94
N GLU A 272 4.45 -16.36 -16.26
CA GLU A 272 5.79 -16.97 -16.37
C GLU A 272 6.67 -16.30 -17.42
N ARG A 273 6.11 -15.91 -18.56
CA ARG A 273 6.84 -15.16 -19.59
C ARG A 273 7.21 -13.74 -19.13
N ALA A 274 6.37 -13.12 -18.32
CA ALA A 274 6.63 -11.80 -17.77
C ALA A 274 7.68 -11.84 -16.63
N CYS A 275 7.86 -12.99 -15.98
CA CYS A 275 8.86 -13.20 -14.93
C CYS A 275 9.41 -14.65 -14.91
N PRO A 276 10.49 -14.93 -15.66
CA PRO A 276 11.07 -16.26 -15.72
C PRO A 276 11.70 -16.68 -14.38
N PRO A 277 11.78 -17.99 -14.06
CA PRO A 277 12.23 -18.49 -12.74
C PRO A 277 13.55 -17.90 -12.18
N PRO A 278 14.59 -17.64 -12.99
CA PRO A 278 15.84 -17.07 -12.49
C PRO A 278 15.72 -15.61 -12.01
N GLU A 279 14.67 -14.90 -12.45
CA GLU A 279 14.44 -13.48 -12.18
C GLU A 279 13.39 -13.24 -11.08
N ARG A 280 12.87 -14.32 -10.46
CA ARG A 280 11.83 -14.24 -9.43
C ARG A 280 12.44 -13.89 -8.06
N GLY A 281 11.86 -12.91 -7.37
CA GLY A 281 12.13 -12.70 -5.94
C GLY A 281 11.62 -13.87 -5.07
N PRO A 282 12.13 -14.02 -3.84
CA PRO A 282 11.63 -15.01 -2.90
C PRO A 282 10.17 -14.72 -2.55
N GLY A 283 9.28 -15.72 -2.62
CA GLY A 283 7.90 -15.56 -2.17
C GLY A 283 7.03 -16.80 -2.32
N ALA A 284 6.05 -16.93 -1.42
CA ALA A 284 5.14 -18.09 -1.37
C ALA A 284 4.16 -18.13 -2.54
N MET A 285 3.89 -17.00 -3.21
CA MET A 285 2.92 -16.95 -4.31
C MET A 285 3.51 -17.49 -5.62
N GLN A 286 4.81 -17.33 -5.82
CA GLN A 286 5.55 -17.82 -6.98
C GLN A 286 5.50 -19.36 -7.03
N ALA A 287 5.72 -20.02 -5.89
CA ALA A 287 5.58 -21.48 -5.77
C ALA A 287 4.15 -21.94 -6.08
N LYS A 288 3.13 -21.22 -5.58
CA LYS A 288 1.72 -21.54 -5.85
C LYS A 288 1.36 -21.45 -7.34
N ILE A 289 1.89 -20.45 -8.05
CA ILE A 289 1.70 -20.31 -9.50
C ILE A 289 2.35 -21.50 -10.24
N ALA A 290 3.60 -21.83 -9.91
CA ALA A 290 4.31 -22.94 -10.54
C ALA A 290 3.59 -24.29 -10.34
N ASP A 291 3.22 -24.61 -9.10
CA ASP A 291 2.50 -25.84 -8.77
C ASP A 291 1.15 -25.92 -9.48
N ARG A 292 0.44 -24.79 -9.60
CA ARG A 292 -0.85 -24.73 -10.28
C ARG A 292 -0.71 -24.91 -11.78
N LEU A 293 0.27 -24.26 -12.39
CA LEU A 293 0.52 -24.39 -13.82
C LEU A 293 0.88 -25.83 -14.19
N GLU A 294 1.72 -26.49 -13.39
CA GLU A 294 2.04 -27.91 -13.60
C GLU A 294 0.79 -28.79 -13.55
N LYS A 295 -0.06 -28.60 -12.52
CA LYS A 295 -1.33 -29.33 -12.40
C LYS A 295 -2.27 -29.05 -13.57
N ALA A 296 -2.40 -27.78 -13.99
CA ALA A 296 -3.26 -27.38 -15.10
C ALA A 296 -2.79 -28.00 -16.42
N ARG A 297 -1.47 -28.04 -16.68
CA ARG A 297 -0.88 -28.69 -17.86
C ARG A 297 -1.15 -30.20 -17.89
N ARG A 298 -1.01 -30.91 -16.76
CA ARG A 298 -1.33 -32.35 -16.67
C ARG A 298 -2.79 -32.61 -17.03
N LEU A 299 -3.71 -31.83 -16.47
CA LEU A 299 -5.14 -31.96 -16.74
C LEU A 299 -5.53 -31.58 -18.17
N LEU A 300 -4.80 -30.67 -18.80
CA LEU A 300 -4.99 -30.34 -20.20
C LEU A 300 -4.53 -31.51 -21.10
N ALA A 301 -3.49 -32.24 -20.72
CA ALA A 301 -2.99 -33.41 -21.46
C ALA A 301 -3.83 -34.68 -21.25
N GLU A 302 -4.59 -34.75 -20.16
CA GLU A 302 -5.52 -35.85 -19.84
C GLU A 302 -6.91 -35.70 -20.49
N ARG A 303 -7.17 -34.59 -21.19
CA ARG A 303 -8.40 -34.33 -21.94
C ARG A 303 -8.24 -34.65 -23.42
#